data_AF-A0ABD2N1C5-F1
#
_entry.id   AF-A0ABD2N1C5-F1
#
_cell.length_a   1.000
_cell.length_b   1.000
_cell.length_c   1.000
_cell.angle_alpha   90.00
_cell.angle_beta   90.00
_cell.angle_gamma   90.00
#
_symmetry.space_group_name_H-M   'P 1'
#
loop_
_entity.id
_entity.type
_entity.pdbx_description
1 polymer ?
#
loop_
_entity_poly.entity_id
_entity_poly.type
_entity_poly.pdbx_seq_one_letter_code
_entity_poly.pdbx_strand_id
1 'polypeptide(L)'
;MSYEKNVIIFIPHTLEKRKAGLLEGFYKEYHDCQSFFITNNKIAKDTSKCIGYISKKDAKDFKSLNDGHWVHINSMDSAVTLPDHPHKNVLKVYYELDIFGRLHRIEPDIMDLGVHFQELISYFKNKQVTSHTNGTKGLIELIAIIIIKLLDLIRNIINYKKILKYSSATSYFEESCLLGKWLLTSLLKRENGPKITNLLVSIAFDLMLGFYVMKYFNHYKKDVLFLLKMQER
;
A
#
# COMPACT_ATOMS: atom_id res chain seq x y z
N MET A 1 15.07 -6.05 41.90
CA MET A 1 14.59 -7.38 41.45
C MET A 1 13.77 -7.17 40.21
N SER A 2 14.20 -7.70 39.07
CA SER A 2 13.41 -7.67 37.82
C SER A 2 12.27 -8.68 37.99
N TYR A 3 11.02 -8.23 38.04
CA TYR A 3 9.87 -9.14 37.98
C TYR A 3 9.91 -9.89 36.65
N GLU A 4 9.85 -11.21 36.68
CA GLU A 4 9.73 -12.01 35.46
C GLU A 4 8.36 -11.74 34.83
N LYS A 5 8.35 -11.18 33.62
CA LYS A 5 7.12 -10.90 32.86
C LYS A 5 6.46 -12.20 32.39
N ASN A 6 5.15 -12.28 32.54
CA ASN A 6 4.35 -13.39 32.00
C ASN A 6 4.40 -13.43 30.47
N VAL A 7 4.24 -14.60 29.86
CA VAL A 7 4.22 -14.72 28.39
C VAL A 7 2.85 -15.16 27.90
N ILE A 8 2.33 -14.45 26.91
CA ILE A 8 1.04 -14.73 26.28
C ILE A 8 1.27 -15.01 24.79
N ILE A 9 0.71 -16.09 24.28
CA ILE A 9 0.90 -16.51 22.89
C ILE A 9 -0.46 -16.71 22.23
N PHE A 10 -0.75 -15.86 21.26
CA PHE A 10 -1.97 -15.88 20.46
C PHE A 10 -1.77 -16.79 19.26
N ILE A 11 -2.54 -17.89 19.21
CA ILE A 11 -2.42 -18.94 18.21
C ILE A 11 -3.76 -19.05 17.45
N PRO A 12 -3.78 -18.94 16.11
CA PRO A 12 -4.99 -19.20 15.34
C PRO A 12 -5.49 -20.62 15.61
N HIS A 13 -6.78 -20.80 15.89
CA HIS A 13 -7.35 -22.14 16.04
C HIS A 13 -7.14 -22.99 14.77
N THR A 14 -7.13 -22.34 13.61
CA THR A 14 -6.95 -22.97 12.30
C THR A 14 -5.50 -23.21 11.89
N LEU A 15 -4.51 -23.03 12.78
CA LEU A 15 -3.09 -23.19 12.45
C LEU A 15 -2.78 -24.62 11.97
N GLU A 16 -2.02 -24.76 10.88
CA GLU A 16 -1.60 -26.05 10.29
C GLU A 16 -0.53 -26.76 11.15
N LYS A 17 -0.94 -27.33 12.30
CA LYS A 17 -0.02 -27.89 13.29
C LYS A 17 0.82 -29.08 12.82
N ARG A 18 0.37 -29.84 11.81
CA ARG A 18 1.05 -31.07 11.35
C ARG A 18 2.23 -30.85 10.39
N LYS A 19 2.49 -29.60 9.99
CA LYS A 19 3.60 -29.25 9.11
C LYS A 19 4.74 -28.63 9.91
N ALA A 20 5.95 -28.72 9.37
CA ALA A 20 7.11 -28.02 9.90
C ALA A 20 7.41 -26.78 9.05
N GLY A 21 7.80 -25.68 9.70
CA GLY A 21 8.16 -24.44 9.02
C GLY A 21 7.99 -23.19 9.89
N LEU A 22 8.11 -22.02 9.26
CA LEU A 22 8.14 -20.73 9.92
C LEU A 22 6.73 -20.25 10.28
N LEU A 23 6.63 -19.62 11.45
CA LEU A 23 5.43 -18.93 11.93
C LEU A 23 5.55 -17.45 11.59
N GLU A 24 4.53 -16.92 10.91
CA GLU A 24 4.42 -15.48 10.63
C GLU A 24 3.66 -14.78 11.76
N GLY A 25 4.17 -13.64 12.20
CA GLY A 25 3.56 -12.91 13.29
C GLY A 25 4.29 -11.65 13.69
N PHE A 26 4.03 -11.22 14.93
CA PHE A 26 4.75 -10.11 15.56
C PHE A 26 4.83 -10.28 17.07
N TYR A 27 5.80 -9.59 17.67
CA TYR A 27 6.03 -9.53 19.11
C TYR A 27 5.62 -8.15 19.63
N LYS A 28 5.06 -8.09 20.84
CA LYS A 28 4.86 -6.84 21.56
C LYS A 28 5.14 -7.02 23.05
N GLU A 29 5.89 -6.07 23.59
CA GLU A 29 6.16 -6.01 25.02
C GLU A 29 5.20 -5.05 25.71
N TYR A 30 4.65 -5.50 26.83
CA TYR A 30 3.81 -4.72 27.73
C TYR A 30 4.50 -4.55 29.09
N HIS A 31 3.89 -3.76 29.97
CA HIS A 31 4.42 -3.52 31.31
C HIS A 31 4.58 -4.82 32.10
N ASP A 32 3.54 -5.67 32.11
CA ASP A 32 3.49 -6.87 32.95
C ASP A 32 3.67 -8.19 32.19
N CYS A 33 3.68 -8.16 30.86
CA CYS A 33 3.79 -9.36 30.05
C CYS A 33 4.44 -9.13 28.68
N GLN A 34 4.80 -10.23 28.05
CA GLN A 34 5.30 -10.31 26.67
C GLN A 34 4.29 -11.07 25.84
N SER A 35 3.93 -10.56 24.66
CA SER A 35 2.94 -11.18 23.80
C SER A 35 3.50 -11.52 22.43
N PHE A 36 3.16 -12.73 21.97
CA PHE A 36 3.47 -13.22 20.64
C PHE A 36 2.18 -13.46 19.88
N PHE A 37 2.09 -12.90 18.68
CA PHE A 37 0.88 -12.95 17.88
C PHE A 37 1.18 -13.69 16.58
N ILE A 38 0.70 -14.93 16.45
CA ILE A 38 0.79 -15.67 15.19
C ILE A 38 -0.38 -15.25 14.32
N THR A 39 -0.11 -14.69 13.14
CA THR A 39 -1.11 -13.99 12.30
C THR A 39 -1.38 -14.69 10.97
N ASN A 40 -0.86 -15.90 10.81
CA ASN A 40 -1.08 -16.74 9.64
C ASN A 40 -1.44 -18.16 10.09
N ASN A 41 -2.46 -18.75 9.47
CA ASN A 41 -2.87 -20.12 9.74
C ASN A 41 -2.06 -21.15 8.94
N LYS A 42 -1.36 -20.72 7.89
CA LYS A 42 -0.47 -21.57 7.09
C LYS A 42 0.96 -21.46 7.57
N ILE A 43 1.69 -22.57 7.43
CA ILE A 43 3.12 -22.60 7.74
C ILE A 43 3.91 -22.11 6.54
N ALA A 44 4.77 -21.11 6.75
CA ALA A 44 5.58 -20.51 5.70
C ALA A 44 6.91 -21.26 5.52
N LYS A 45 7.40 -21.33 4.28
CA LYS A 45 8.77 -21.79 3.99
C LYS A 45 9.80 -20.67 4.16
N ASP A 46 9.37 -19.44 3.87
CA ASP A 46 10.15 -18.21 4.01
C ASP A 46 9.17 -17.07 4.36
N THR A 47 9.58 -16.17 5.26
CA THR A 47 8.79 -14.98 5.65
C THR A 47 9.68 -13.91 6.28
N SER A 48 9.46 -12.65 5.89
CA SER A 48 10.14 -11.49 6.49
C SER A 48 9.60 -11.11 7.88
N LYS A 49 8.45 -11.68 8.29
CA LYS A 49 7.81 -11.44 9.59
C LYS A 49 7.81 -12.71 10.43
N CYS A 50 8.96 -13.36 10.51
CA CYS A 50 9.11 -14.57 11.30
C CYS A 50 9.02 -14.25 12.80
N ILE A 51 8.13 -14.94 13.51
CA ILE A 51 7.99 -14.85 14.96
C ILE A 51 8.39 -16.15 15.67
N GLY A 52 8.64 -17.21 14.90
CA GLY A 52 8.84 -18.53 15.46
C GLY A 52 8.88 -19.66 14.44
N TYR A 53 8.87 -20.88 14.96
CA TYR A 53 8.92 -22.09 14.15
C TYR A 53 8.01 -23.18 14.75
N ILE A 54 7.41 -24.00 13.89
CA ILE A 54 6.67 -25.19 14.31
C ILE A 54 7.39 -26.44 13.80
N SER A 55 7.61 -27.44 14.66
CA SER A 55 8.31 -28.67 14.29
C SER A 55 8.11 -29.80 15.29
N LYS A 56 8.51 -31.01 14.90
CA LYS A 56 8.50 -32.19 15.80
C LYS A 56 9.73 -32.26 16.71
N LYS A 57 10.81 -31.56 16.35
CA LYS A 57 12.09 -31.59 17.06
C LYS A 57 12.12 -30.49 18.11
N ASP A 58 12.89 -30.70 19.17
CA ASP A 58 13.04 -29.72 20.23
C ASP A 58 13.61 -28.39 19.72
N ALA A 59 13.20 -27.31 20.37
CA ALA A 59 13.60 -25.95 20.02
C ALA A 59 15.13 -25.74 20.00
N LYS A 60 15.88 -26.56 20.75
CA LYS A 60 17.35 -26.50 20.88
C LYS A 60 18.08 -26.77 19.56
N ASP A 61 17.45 -27.47 18.63
CA ASP A 61 18.05 -27.78 17.32
C ASP A 61 17.92 -26.64 16.31
N PHE A 62 17.13 -25.59 16.63
CA PHE A 62 16.89 -24.46 15.76
C PHE A 62 17.68 -23.24 16.26
N LYS A 63 18.74 -22.87 15.54
CA LYS A 63 19.36 -21.55 15.69
C LYS A 63 18.27 -20.49 15.44
N SER A 64 18.13 -19.53 16.36
CA SER A 64 17.30 -18.35 16.09
C SER A 64 17.76 -17.77 14.75
N LEU A 65 16.84 -17.66 13.78
CA LEU A 65 17.22 -17.13 12.46
C LEU A 65 17.43 -15.61 12.52
N ASN A 66 17.09 -14.95 13.64
CA ASN A 66 17.25 -13.52 13.91
C ASN A 66 17.49 -13.28 15.42
N ASP A 67 18.17 -12.19 15.77
CA ASP A 67 18.44 -11.69 17.15
C ASP A 67 17.17 -11.21 17.92
N GLY A 68 16.03 -11.86 17.70
CA GLY A 68 14.72 -11.44 18.23
C GLY A 68 14.18 -12.36 19.32
N HIS A 69 12.95 -12.08 19.76
CA HIS A 69 12.17 -13.00 20.61
C HIS A 69 11.52 -14.08 19.74
N TRP A 70 11.71 -15.36 20.08
CA TRP A 70 11.23 -16.49 19.28
C TRP A 70 10.30 -17.43 20.04
N VAL A 71 9.30 -17.96 19.32
CA VAL A 71 8.39 -19.00 19.81
C VAL A 71 8.60 -20.29 19.03
N HIS A 72 8.81 -21.41 19.73
CA HIS A 72 8.73 -22.74 19.15
C HIS A 72 7.42 -23.41 19.56
N ILE A 73 6.72 -23.99 18.60
CA ILE A 73 5.55 -24.84 18.85
C ILE A 73 5.90 -26.27 18.43
N ASN A 74 5.74 -27.22 19.34
CA ASN A 74 5.87 -28.63 19.00
C ASN A 74 4.62 -29.10 18.24
N SER A 75 4.82 -29.66 17.05
CA SER A 75 3.72 -30.08 16.16
C SER A 75 2.97 -31.34 16.63
N MET A 76 3.53 -32.10 17.59
CA MET A 76 2.94 -33.33 18.10
C MET A 76 1.97 -33.07 19.26
N ASP A 77 2.38 -32.26 20.22
CA ASP A 77 1.65 -32.02 21.49
C ASP A 77 1.21 -30.56 21.66
N SER A 78 1.52 -29.68 20.70
CA SER A 78 1.31 -28.23 20.81
C SER A 78 1.98 -27.58 22.02
N ALA A 79 3.00 -28.21 22.62
CA ALA A 79 3.84 -27.60 23.64
C ALA A 79 4.52 -26.35 23.05
N VAL A 80 4.66 -25.32 23.89
CA VAL A 80 5.26 -24.07 23.46
C VAL A 80 6.51 -23.82 24.27
N THR A 81 7.60 -23.57 23.58
CA THR A 81 8.92 -23.34 24.16
C THR A 81 9.43 -21.99 23.70
N LEU A 82 9.98 -21.21 24.64
CA LEU A 82 10.69 -19.98 24.34
C LEU A 82 12.18 -20.28 24.54
N PRO A 83 12.98 -20.43 23.48
CA PRO A 83 14.39 -20.82 23.58
C PRO A 83 15.18 -19.91 24.53
N ASP A 84 14.88 -18.61 24.50
CA ASP A 84 15.56 -17.60 25.32
C ASP A 84 15.11 -17.61 26.79
N HIS A 85 13.97 -18.24 27.08
CA HIS A 85 13.31 -18.20 28.37
C HIS A 85 12.55 -19.50 28.70
N PRO A 86 13.28 -20.62 28.93
CA PRO A 86 12.70 -21.95 29.05
C PRO A 86 11.82 -22.19 30.31
N HIS A 87 11.80 -21.26 31.26
CA HIS A 87 11.10 -21.41 32.55
C HIS A 87 9.91 -20.44 32.75
N LYS A 88 9.52 -19.68 31.72
CA LYS A 88 8.42 -18.71 31.86
C LYS A 88 7.05 -19.39 31.87
N ASN A 89 6.13 -18.87 32.69
CA ASN A 89 4.72 -19.22 32.62
C ASN A 89 4.14 -18.72 31.28
N VAL A 90 3.63 -19.65 30.47
CA VAL A 90 3.08 -19.37 29.14
C VAL A 90 1.57 -19.57 29.14
N LEU A 91 0.82 -18.49 28.89
CA LEU A 91 -0.60 -18.54 28.57
C LEU A 91 -0.77 -18.67 27.05
N LYS A 92 -1.53 -19.69 26.61
CA LYS A 92 -1.89 -19.86 25.20
C LYS A 92 -3.32 -19.36 25.00
N VAL A 93 -3.50 -18.43 24.07
CA VAL A 93 -4.82 -17.90 23.68
C VAL A 93 -5.12 -18.36 22.27
N TYR A 94 -6.11 -19.23 22.12
CA TYR A 94 -6.58 -19.64 20.81
C TYR A 94 -7.64 -18.66 20.30
N TYR A 95 -7.52 -18.24 19.04
CA TYR A 95 -8.43 -17.24 18.47
C TYR A 95 -8.81 -17.56 17.02
N GLU A 96 -9.96 -17.02 16.60
CA GLU A 96 -10.50 -17.17 15.25
C GLU A 96 -9.98 -16.07 14.32
N LEU A 97 -8.98 -16.40 13.50
CA LEU A 97 -8.29 -15.46 12.60
C LEU A 97 -9.27 -14.67 11.71
N ASP A 98 -10.25 -15.36 11.14
CA ASP A 98 -11.20 -14.79 10.17
C ASP A 98 -12.16 -13.79 10.81
N ILE A 99 -12.48 -13.97 12.10
CA ILE A 99 -13.35 -13.05 12.85
C ILE A 99 -12.59 -11.77 13.16
N PHE A 100 -11.35 -11.89 13.65
CA PHE A 100 -10.52 -10.72 14.01
C PHE A 100 -10.21 -9.81 12.83
N GLY A 101 -10.09 -10.36 11.62
CA GLY A 101 -9.93 -9.57 10.39
C GLY A 101 -11.15 -8.71 10.02
N ARG A 102 -12.33 -8.96 10.60
CA ARG A 102 -13.59 -8.26 10.31
C ARG A 102 -14.05 -7.34 11.45
N LEU A 103 -13.51 -7.52 12.65
CA LEU A 103 -13.91 -6.74 13.82
C LEU A 103 -13.46 -5.27 13.71
N HIS A 104 -14.37 -4.36 14.03
CA HIS A 104 -14.11 -2.91 13.94
C HIS A 104 -13.64 -2.33 15.27
N ARG A 105 -14.10 -2.88 16.39
CA ARG A 105 -13.72 -2.47 17.75
C ARG A 105 -14.02 -3.63 18.70
N ILE A 106 -13.27 -3.71 19.79
CA ILE A 106 -13.62 -4.50 20.97
C ILE A 106 -14.01 -3.50 22.05
N GLU A 107 -15.15 -3.73 22.70
CA GLU A 107 -15.53 -2.95 23.87
C GLU A 107 -14.51 -3.23 24.98
N PRO A 108 -13.87 -2.19 25.56
CA PRO A 108 -12.76 -2.38 26.51
C PRO A 108 -13.16 -3.06 27.83
N ASP A 109 -14.45 -3.32 28.06
CA ASP A 109 -15.01 -3.26 29.41
C ASP A 109 -14.92 -4.54 30.24
N ILE A 110 -14.16 -5.58 29.85
CA ILE A 110 -14.27 -6.87 30.54
C ILE A 110 -12.95 -7.57 30.91
N MET A 111 -11.77 -7.35 30.29
CA MET A 111 -10.53 -8.06 30.71
C MET A 111 -9.22 -7.32 30.38
N ASP A 112 -8.18 -7.54 31.20
CA ASP A 112 -6.78 -7.13 30.97
C ASP A 112 -6.22 -7.57 29.59
N LEU A 113 -6.83 -8.58 28.97
CA LEU A 113 -6.50 -9.07 27.62
C LEU A 113 -7.00 -8.18 26.47
N GLY A 114 -7.90 -7.23 26.73
CA GLY A 114 -8.53 -6.39 25.70
C GLY A 114 -7.52 -5.61 24.85
N VAL A 115 -6.45 -5.10 25.48
CA VAL A 115 -5.38 -4.37 24.79
C VAL A 115 -4.66 -5.27 23.76
N HIS A 116 -4.47 -6.55 24.08
CA HIS A 116 -3.80 -7.51 23.19
C HIS A 116 -4.65 -7.80 21.95
N PHE A 117 -5.96 -7.96 22.15
CA PHE A 117 -6.89 -8.18 21.06
C PHE A 117 -7.07 -6.93 20.18
N GLN A 118 -7.04 -5.74 20.77
CA GLN A 118 -7.02 -4.49 20.00
C GLN A 118 -5.78 -4.36 19.12
N GLU A 119 -4.63 -4.84 19.60
CA GLU A 119 -3.41 -4.90 18.80
C GLU A 119 -3.56 -5.84 17.58
N LEU A 120 -4.11 -7.04 17.78
CA LEU A 120 -4.43 -7.97 16.71
C LEU A 120 -5.35 -7.36 15.66
N ILE A 121 -6.44 -6.70 16.07
CA ILE A 121 -7.36 -6.02 15.15
C ILE A 121 -6.63 -4.93 14.35
N SER A 122 -5.81 -4.13 15.03
CA SER A 122 -5.06 -3.04 14.39
C SER A 122 -4.07 -3.57 13.36
N TYR A 123 -3.39 -4.68 13.66
CA TYR A 123 -2.52 -5.38 12.71
C TYR A 123 -3.27 -5.81 11.45
N PHE A 124 -4.42 -6.47 11.59
CA PHE A 124 -5.18 -6.94 10.42
C PHE A 124 -5.75 -5.80 9.58
N LYS A 125 -6.23 -4.72 10.20
CA LYS A 125 -6.68 -3.52 9.48
C LYS A 125 -5.55 -2.91 8.67
N ASN A 126 -4.38 -2.73 9.26
CA ASN A 126 -3.23 -2.17 8.56
C ASN A 126 -2.77 -3.08 7.40
N LYS A 127 -2.82 -4.41 7.58
CA LYS A 127 -2.52 -5.40 6.52
C LYS A 127 -3.51 -5.28 5.34
N GLN A 128 -4.80 -5.07 5.58
CA GLN A 128 -5.81 -4.85 4.53
C GLN A 128 -5.62 -3.51 3.79
N VAL A 129 -5.33 -2.43 4.52
CA VAL A 129 -5.08 -1.10 3.93
C VAL A 129 -3.84 -1.13 3.04
N THR A 130 -2.76 -1.78 3.49
CA THR A 130 -1.53 -1.91 2.71
C THR A 130 -1.69 -2.79 1.47
N SER A 131 -2.49 -3.87 1.53
CA SER A 131 -2.76 -4.70 0.34
C SER A 131 -3.58 -3.98 -0.73
N HIS A 132 -4.60 -3.20 -0.34
CA HIS A 132 -5.43 -2.45 -1.32
C HIS A 132 -4.72 -1.24 -1.90
N THR A 133 -3.83 -0.59 -1.14
CA THR A 133 -3.14 0.62 -1.60
C THR A 133 -1.96 0.34 -2.51
N ASN A 134 -1.26 -0.80 -2.39
CA ASN A 134 -0.06 -1.05 -3.19
C ASN A 134 -0.37 -1.37 -4.66
N GLY A 135 -1.47 -2.08 -4.96
CA GLY A 135 -1.85 -2.39 -6.35
C GLY A 135 -2.47 -1.21 -7.11
N THR A 136 -3.29 -0.41 -6.43
CA THR A 136 -3.97 0.76 -7.02
C THR A 136 -3.02 1.94 -7.24
N LYS A 137 -2.06 2.16 -6.33
CA LYS A 137 -1.06 3.23 -6.47
C LYS A 137 -0.19 3.05 -7.71
N GLY A 138 0.31 1.84 -7.97
CA GLY A 138 1.14 1.57 -9.15
C GLY A 138 0.40 1.82 -10.47
N LEU A 139 -0.90 1.50 -10.53
CA LEU A 139 -1.73 1.79 -11.70
C LEU A 139 -1.94 3.29 -11.91
N ILE A 140 -2.23 4.05 -10.85
CA ILE A 140 -2.43 5.50 -10.94
C ILE A 140 -1.13 6.20 -11.39
N GLU A 141 0.02 5.79 -10.85
CA GLU A 141 1.33 6.33 -11.25
C GLU A 141 1.63 6.03 -12.73
N LEU A 142 1.37 4.79 -13.18
CA LEU A 142 1.52 4.40 -14.58
C LEU A 142 0.63 5.23 -15.52
N ILE A 143 -0.64 5.41 -15.16
CA ILE A 143 -1.60 6.22 -15.92
C ILE A 143 -1.12 7.67 -16.01
N ALA A 144 -0.66 8.26 -14.91
CA ALA A 144 -0.15 9.62 -14.91
C ALA A 144 1.06 9.80 -15.84
N ILE A 145 2.00 8.84 -15.84
CA ILE A 145 3.16 8.84 -16.75
C ILE A 145 2.72 8.77 -18.23
N ILE A 146 1.72 7.94 -18.55
CA ILE A 146 1.16 7.83 -19.91
C ILE A 146 0.56 9.18 -20.34
N ILE A 147 -0.22 9.82 -19.47
CA ILE A 147 -0.83 11.12 -19.77
C ILE A 147 0.25 12.19 -19.99
N ILE A 148 1.30 12.24 -19.16
CA ILE A 148 2.42 13.18 -19.34
C ILE A 148 3.06 13.02 -20.72
N LYS A 149 3.32 11.78 -21.16
CA LYS A 149 3.89 11.51 -22.50
C LYS A 149 2.95 11.96 -23.63
N LEU A 150 1.64 11.79 -23.45
CA LEU A 150 0.63 12.20 -24.42
C LEU A 150 0.56 13.73 -24.54
N LEU A 151 0.66 14.45 -23.42
CA LEU A 151 0.73 15.92 -23.42
C LEU A 151 2.00 16.42 -24.15
N ASP A 152 3.15 15.79 -23.93
CA ASP A 152 4.38 16.13 -24.67
C ASP A 152 4.25 15.87 -26.17
N LEU A 153 3.60 14.77 -26.57
CA LEU A 153 3.33 14.47 -27.98
C LEU A 153 2.46 15.55 -28.64
N ILE A 154 1.36 15.94 -27.98
CA ILE A 154 0.46 17.00 -28.45
C ILE A 154 1.23 18.31 -28.63
N ARG A 155 2.04 18.70 -27.64
CA ARG A 155 2.87 19.91 -27.69
C ARG A 155 3.85 19.88 -28.87
N ASN A 156 4.45 18.72 -29.15
CA ASN A 156 5.35 18.57 -30.29
C ASN A 156 4.61 18.74 -31.63
N ILE A 157 3.36 18.24 -31.74
CA ILE A 157 2.53 18.43 -32.94
C ILE A 157 2.18 19.91 -33.16
N ILE A 158 1.81 20.62 -32.09
CA ILE A 158 1.53 22.06 -32.14
C ILE A 158 2.78 22.81 -32.62
N ASN A 159 3.93 22.51 -32.03
CA ASN A 159 5.19 23.17 -32.37
C ASN A 159 5.69 22.87 -33.79
N TYR A 160 5.41 21.67 -34.31
CA TYR A 160 5.78 21.27 -35.66
C TYR A 160 4.93 21.97 -36.73
N LYS A 161 3.62 22.16 -36.49
CA LYS A 161 2.72 22.79 -37.45
C LYS A 161 2.71 24.31 -37.29
N LYS A 162 3.56 25.01 -38.04
CA LYS A 162 3.64 26.50 -38.06
C LYS A 162 2.28 27.22 -38.09
N ILE A 163 1.31 26.70 -38.86
CA ILE A 163 -0.05 27.28 -38.97
C ILE A 163 -0.76 27.35 -37.61
N LEU A 164 -0.57 26.33 -36.76
CA LEU A 164 -1.22 26.27 -35.46
C LEU A 164 -0.66 27.33 -34.49
N LYS A 165 0.56 27.82 -34.70
CA LYS A 165 1.18 28.86 -33.85
C LYS A 165 0.52 30.23 -33.98
N TYR A 166 -0.24 30.47 -35.04
CA TYR A 166 -0.93 31.74 -35.26
C TYR A 166 -2.31 31.79 -34.59
N SER A 167 -2.76 30.68 -34.01
CA SER A 167 -4.04 30.61 -33.31
C SER A 167 -3.84 30.81 -31.81
N SER A 168 -4.43 31.89 -31.27
CA SER A 168 -4.46 32.14 -29.82
C SER A 168 -5.03 30.96 -29.02
N ALA A 169 -6.06 30.30 -29.55
CA ALA A 169 -6.65 29.11 -28.94
C ALA A 169 -5.68 27.92 -28.89
N THR A 170 -4.82 27.78 -29.89
CA THR A 170 -3.81 26.71 -29.91
C THR A 170 -2.65 27.03 -28.96
N SER A 171 -2.23 28.29 -28.85
CA SER A 171 -1.26 28.74 -27.84
C SER A 171 -1.78 28.52 -26.42
N TYR A 172 -3.05 28.84 -26.15
CA TYR A 172 -3.68 28.57 -24.86
C TYR A 172 -3.72 27.07 -24.55
N PHE A 173 -4.03 26.23 -25.54
CA PHE A 173 -4.00 24.78 -25.38
C PHE A 173 -2.59 24.23 -25.10
N GLU A 174 -1.55 24.81 -25.70
CA GLU A 174 -0.15 24.48 -25.38
C GLU A 174 0.18 24.82 -23.91
N GLU A 175 -0.25 25.99 -23.42
CA GLU A 175 -0.10 26.37 -22.02
C GLU A 175 -0.84 25.42 -21.07
N SER A 176 -2.08 25.03 -21.40
CA SER A 176 -2.83 24.03 -20.63
C SER A 176 -2.13 22.67 -20.60
N CYS A 177 -1.47 22.25 -21.70
CA CYS A 177 -0.67 21.04 -21.72
C CYS A 177 0.54 21.12 -20.78
N LEU A 178 1.25 22.25 -20.75
CA LEU A 178 2.38 22.48 -19.84
C LEU A 178 1.93 22.46 -18.38
N LEU A 179 0.82 23.13 -18.08
CA LEU A 179 0.28 23.25 -16.73
C LEU A 179 -0.26 21.90 -16.23
N GLY A 180 -0.91 21.13 -17.10
CA GLY A 180 -1.33 19.76 -16.81
C GLY A 180 -0.17 18.81 -16.53
N LYS A 181 0.91 18.91 -17.31
CA LYS A 181 2.14 18.14 -17.08
C LYS A 181 2.77 18.48 -15.74
N TRP A 182 2.88 19.77 -15.41
CA TRP A 182 3.43 20.21 -14.14
C TRP A 182 2.60 19.66 -12.97
N LEU A 183 1.27 19.74 -13.03
CA LEU A 183 0.39 19.21 -11.98
C LEU A 183 0.49 17.70 -11.79
N LEU A 184 0.49 16.93 -12.87
CA LEU A 184 0.66 15.48 -12.78
C LEU A 184 2.02 15.14 -12.16
N THR A 185 3.06 15.90 -12.49
CA THR A 185 4.39 15.73 -11.89
C THR A 185 4.39 16.07 -10.40
N SER A 186 3.71 17.15 -9.98
CA SER A 186 3.57 17.54 -8.57
C SER A 186 2.73 16.53 -7.77
N LEU A 187 1.68 15.98 -8.36
CA LEU A 187 0.88 14.89 -7.76
C LEU A 187 1.72 13.63 -7.53
N LEU A 188 2.54 13.23 -8.52
CA LEU A 188 3.46 12.10 -8.39
C LEU A 188 4.49 12.35 -7.28
N LYS A 189 4.93 13.59 -7.10
CA LYS A 189 5.83 14.02 -6.01
C LYS A 189 5.14 14.23 -4.65
N ARG A 190 3.81 14.08 -4.59
CA ARG A 190 2.97 14.22 -3.38
C ARG A 190 2.99 15.60 -2.73
N GLU A 191 3.25 16.64 -3.52
CA GLU A 191 3.07 18.03 -3.09
C GLU A 191 1.58 18.39 -3.16
N ASN A 192 0.77 17.79 -2.28
CA ASN A 192 -0.69 17.87 -2.40
C ASN A 192 -1.29 19.00 -1.55
N GLY A 193 -2.04 19.91 -2.19
CA GLY A 193 -2.90 20.89 -1.53
C GLY A 193 -4.30 20.92 -2.18
N PRO A 194 -5.36 21.30 -1.44
CA PRO A 194 -6.74 21.30 -1.94
C PRO A 194 -6.97 22.16 -3.20
N LYS A 195 -6.07 23.10 -3.51
CA LYS A 195 -6.09 23.89 -4.75
C LYS A 195 -5.79 23.07 -6.02
N ILE A 196 -5.10 21.93 -5.89
CA ILE A 196 -4.63 21.12 -7.02
C ILE A 196 -5.79 20.37 -7.71
N THR A 197 -6.78 19.90 -6.95
CA THR A 197 -7.92 19.16 -7.49
C THR A 197 -8.81 20.02 -8.38
N ASN A 198 -9.11 21.25 -7.96
CA ASN A 198 -9.91 22.18 -8.78
C ASN A 198 -9.16 22.56 -10.06
N LEU A 199 -7.84 22.72 -9.96
CA LEU A 199 -6.99 23.06 -11.10
C LEU A 199 -6.91 21.90 -12.11
N LEU A 200 -6.90 20.65 -11.66
CA LEU A 200 -6.99 19.47 -12.52
C LEU A 200 -8.27 19.43 -13.35
N VAL A 201 -9.42 19.72 -12.72
CA VAL A 201 -10.71 19.74 -13.43
C VAL A 201 -10.72 20.83 -14.50
N SER A 202 -10.24 22.04 -14.18
CA SER A 202 -10.11 23.13 -15.15
C SER A 202 -9.29 22.72 -16.36
N ILE A 203 -8.14 22.10 -16.13
CA ILE A 203 -7.24 21.68 -17.21
C ILE A 203 -7.84 20.56 -18.05
N ALA A 204 -8.59 19.64 -17.45
CA ALA A 204 -9.30 18.62 -18.22
C ALA A 204 -10.29 19.25 -19.21
N PHE A 205 -11.02 20.28 -18.78
CA PHE A 205 -11.90 21.05 -19.67
C PHE A 205 -11.12 21.80 -20.76
N ASP A 206 -10.05 22.49 -20.40
CA ASP A 206 -9.21 23.22 -21.36
C ASP A 206 -8.62 22.28 -22.41
N LEU A 207 -8.20 21.09 -21.98
CA LEU A 207 -7.64 20.08 -22.88
C LEU A 207 -8.68 19.53 -23.86
N MET A 208 -9.90 19.29 -23.39
CA MET A 208 -11.01 18.87 -24.26
C MET A 208 -11.35 19.95 -25.29
N LEU A 209 -11.40 21.21 -24.86
CA LEU A 209 -11.73 22.34 -25.73
C LEU A 209 -10.64 22.55 -26.78
N GLY A 210 -9.37 22.49 -26.38
CA GLY A 210 -8.25 22.60 -27.31
C GLY A 210 -8.19 21.47 -28.34
N PHE A 211 -8.52 20.23 -27.94
CA PHE A 211 -8.65 19.12 -28.89
C PHE A 211 -9.75 19.36 -29.93
N TYR A 212 -10.90 19.89 -29.49
CA TYR A 212 -12.00 20.26 -30.39
C TYR A 212 -11.58 21.33 -31.39
N VAL A 213 -10.90 22.39 -30.93
CA VAL A 213 -10.35 23.45 -31.78
C VAL A 213 -9.33 22.91 -32.78
N MET A 214 -8.40 22.05 -32.34
CA MET A 214 -7.44 21.40 -33.25
C MET A 214 -8.11 20.57 -34.33
N LYS A 215 -9.17 19.82 -33.98
CA LYS A 215 -9.96 19.05 -34.94
C LYS A 215 -10.63 19.96 -35.97
N TYR A 216 -11.20 21.07 -35.51
CA TYR A 216 -11.83 22.08 -36.37
C TYR A 216 -10.83 22.70 -37.36
N PHE A 217 -9.66 23.14 -36.89
CA PHE A 217 -8.59 23.65 -37.75
C PHE A 217 -8.10 22.63 -38.77
N ASN A 218 -8.03 21.35 -38.38
CA ASN A 218 -7.61 20.30 -39.31
C ASN A 218 -8.66 20.03 -40.38
N HIS A 219 -9.96 20.15 -40.06
CA HIS A 219 -11.05 20.00 -41.01
C HIS A 219 -11.05 21.12 -42.06
N TYR A 220 -10.95 22.38 -41.62
CA TYR A 220 -10.97 23.57 -42.49
C TYR A 220 -9.57 24.03 -42.94
N LYS A 221 -8.58 23.14 -42.90
CA LYS A 221 -7.16 23.48 -43.12
C LYS A 221 -6.92 24.25 -44.43
N LYS A 222 -7.61 23.87 -45.51
CA LYS A 222 -7.45 24.48 -46.84
C LYS A 222 -7.95 25.93 -46.85
N ASP A 223 -9.11 26.18 -46.26
CA ASP A 223 -9.74 27.50 -46.22
C ASP A 223 -8.95 28.46 -45.33
N VAL A 224 -8.49 27.97 -44.17
CA VAL A 224 -7.62 28.74 -43.27
C VAL A 224 -6.29 29.11 -43.95
N LEU A 225 -5.67 28.17 -44.67
CA LEU A 225 -4.45 28.43 -45.44
C LEU A 225 -4.66 29.45 -46.56
N PHE A 226 -5.82 29.41 -47.22
CA PHE A 226 -6.18 30.36 -48.26
C PHE A 226 -6.34 31.77 -47.69
N LEU A 227 -7.06 31.92 -46.57
CA LEU A 227 -7.25 33.20 -45.88
C LEU A 227 -5.92 33.80 -45.40
N LEU A 228 -5.03 32.99 -44.82
CA LEU A 228 -3.71 33.45 -44.37
C LEU A 228 -2.86 33.96 -45.55
N LYS A 229 -2.86 33.25 -46.69
CA LYS A 229 -2.14 33.70 -47.89
C LYS A 229 -2.70 34.98 -48.51
N MET A 230 -3.98 35.28 -48.29
CA MET A 230 -4.58 36.54 -48.74
C MET A 230 -4.17 37.73 -47.87
N GLN A 231 -3.85 37.53 -46.59
CA GLN A 231 -3.35 38.62 -45.73
C GLN A 231 -1.89 39.01 -45.98
N GLU A 232 -1.10 38.13 -46.62
CA GLU A 232 0.31 38.38 -46.96
C GLU A 232 0.48 39.14 -48.30
N ARG A 233 -0.62 39.46 -49.01
CA ARG A 233 -0.63 40.27 -50.23
C ARG A 233 -1.10 41.69 -49.95
#